data_AF-A0A7G2CLU4-F1
#
_entry.id   AF-A0A7G2CLU4-F1
#
_cell.length_a   1.000
_cell.length_b   1.000
_cell.length_c   1.000
_cell.angle_alpha   90.00
_cell.angle_beta   90.00
_cell.angle_gamma   90.00
#
_symmetry.space_group_name_H-M   'P 1'
#
loop_
_entity.id
_entity.type
_entity.pdbx_description
1 polymer ?
#
loop_
_entity_poly.entity_id
_entity_poly.type
_entity_poly.pdbx_seq_one_letter_code
_entity_poly.pdbx_strand_id
1 'polypeptide(L)'
;MGDVDSSVEKVGNDRLLLEQLVLLQGLLLESQGNVTRLMEEKTTLTECVKELETENQALRDRCEEATTECEDMAKEAEERRKINNERHKIELGNMKFKLDEAQEALEAALAREKEAKSLAAFHQGQIEKTQNALRDEQGVSRVIINKQFSFLTSQYDDLKTTYVACVAQNLTADQIKDIFSMDIRTEWKLPGYHEKDLETYVKKSQFISTVFRGLPRLQRVVGEFWALPFIYVNTKGDKEKQPLLAGFCADWSTTHLTLDAASMELMQSIGVNDIPAYLTAILPLLPTVRHLDISGTNLSTLQWVCCLQSRPFVLEVRGCGGITDFSPLLKPPGLERVVYNGLTNTAIEKITEELRGKGVELVKY
;
A
#
# COMPACT_ATOMS: atom_id res chain seq x y z
N MET A 1 -70.02 149.52 80.05
CA MET A 1 -71.49 149.60 79.92
C MET A 1 -71.85 148.80 78.68
N GLY A 2 -72.19 147.52 78.89
CA GLY A 2 -73.57 147.04 78.68
C GLY A 2 -73.54 146.08 77.48
N ASP A 3 -73.22 144.80 77.59
CA ASP A 3 -73.84 143.71 78.35
C ASP A 3 -75.06 143.09 77.62
N VAL A 4 -74.98 141.76 77.47
CA VAL A 4 -76.02 140.72 77.27
C VAL A 4 -76.70 140.50 75.91
N ASP A 5 -76.46 139.30 75.33
CA ASP A 5 -77.40 138.20 74.96
C ASP A 5 -76.85 137.43 73.74
N SER A 6 -76.08 136.33 73.80
CA SER A 6 -76.17 135.06 74.55
C SER A 6 -77.52 134.34 74.40
N SER A 7 -77.44 133.03 74.10
CA SER A 7 -78.40 132.00 74.55
C SER A 7 -79.25 131.25 73.50
N VAL A 8 -78.88 131.19 72.21
CA VAL A 8 -79.53 130.25 71.26
C VAL A 8 -78.56 129.36 70.46
N GLU A 9 -77.29 129.73 70.31
CA GLU A 9 -76.31 129.01 69.46
C GLU A 9 -75.47 127.93 70.16
N LYS A 10 -75.78 127.59 71.42
CA LYS A 10 -74.95 126.67 72.22
C LYS A 10 -75.38 125.20 72.16
N VAL A 11 -76.64 124.91 71.81
CA VAL A 11 -77.17 123.53 71.72
C VAL A 11 -76.91 122.90 70.35
N GLY A 12 -76.73 123.71 69.30
CA GLY A 12 -76.34 123.23 67.96
C GLY A 12 -74.86 122.88 67.86
N ASN A 13 -73.98 123.66 68.50
CA ASN A 13 -72.53 123.46 68.46
C ASN A 13 -72.06 122.24 69.28
N ASP A 14 -72.69 121.93 70.41
CA ASP A 14 -72.32 120.74 71.19
C ASP A 14 -72.75 119.44 70.49
N ARG A 15 -73.85 119.46 69.72
CA ARG A 15 -74.26 118.34 68.86
C ARG A 15 -73.35 118.19 67.63
N LEU A 16 -72.93 119.30 67.03
CA LEU A 16 -71.99 119.32 65.92
C LEU A 16 -70.59 118.81 66.35
N LEU A 17 -70.14 119.21 67.54
CA LEU A 17 -68.89 118.72 68.13
C LEU A 17 -68.99 117.25 68.53
N LEU A 18 -70.13 116.78 69.02
CA LEU A 18 -70.35 115.35 69.29
C LEU A 18 -70.37 114.52 68.00
N GLU A 19 -71.06 115.00 66.95
CA GLU A 19 -71.08 114.34 65.63
C GLU A 19 -69.70 114.34 64.98
N GLN A 20 -68.92 115.42 65.11
CA GLN A 20 -67.52 115.48 64.65
C GLN A 20 -66.59 114.58 65.48
N LEU A 21 -66.79 114.47 66.80
CA LEU A 21 -66.04 113.55 67.66
C LEU A 21 -66.37 112.09 67.34
N VAL A 22 -67.64 111.77 67.08
CA VAL A 22 -68.07 110.43 66.66
C VAL A 22 -67.53 110.09 65.27
N LEU A 23 -67.48 111.06 64.33
CA LEU A 23 -66.86 110.90 63.02
C LEU A 23 -65.34 110.70 63.12
N LEU A 24 -64.65 111.52 63.93
CA LEU A 24 -63.20 111.38 64.16
C LEU A 24 -62.88 110.08 64.89
N GLN A 25 -63.71 109.63 65.82
CA GLN A 25 -63.55 108.37 66.53
C GLN A 25 -63.83 107.17 65.60
N GLY A 26 -64.80 107.29 64.69
CA GLY A 26 -65.06 106.33 63.62
C GLY A 26 -63.90 106.23 62.62
N LEU A 27 -63.37 107.37 62.15
CA LEU A 27 -62.19 107.44 61.28
C LEU A 27 -60.92 106.97 61.99
N LEU A 28 -60.78 107.20 63.29
CA LEU A 28 -59.66 106.69 64.09
C LEU A 28 -59.75 105.17 64.28
N LEU A 29 -60.95 104.62 64.53
CA LEU A 29 -61.18 103.18 64.60
C LEU A 29 -60.98 102.51 63.25
N GLU A 30 -61.42 103.15 62.16
CA GLU A 30 -61.20 102.67 60.78
C GLU A 30 -59.72 102.74 60.39
N SER A 31 -59.03 103.83 60.75
CA SER A 31 -57.58 103.98 60.61
C SER A 31 -56.82 102.93 61.42
N GLN A 32 -57.21 102.69 62.68
CA GLN A 32 -56.63 101.63 63.51
C GLN A 32 -56.89 100.25 62.92
N GLY A 33 -58.10 99.97 62.43
CA GLY A 33 -58.43 98.72 61.73
C GLY A 33 -57.59 98.52 60.48
N ASN A 34 -57.38 99.57 59.69
CA ASN A 34 -56.52 99.55 58.51
C ASN A 34 -55.04 99.36 58.88
N VAL A 35 -54.55 99.99 59.95
CA VAL A 35 -53.18 99.80 60.44
C VAL A 35 -52.97 98.38 60.95
N THR A 36 -53.92 97.80 61.69
CA THR A 36 -53.84 96.41 62.15
C THR A 36 -53.84 95.44 60.97
N ARG A 37 -54.73 95.64 59.99
CA ARG A 37 -54.79 94.83 58.77
C ARG A 37 -53.50 94.94 57.95
N LEU A 38 -52.94 96.14 57.81
CA LEU A 38 -51.65 96.36 57.13
C LEU A 38 -50.48 95.73 57.90
N MET A 39 -50.53 95.70 59.24
CA MET A 39 -49.50 94.99 60.02
C MET A 39 -49.61 93.48 59.87
N GLU A 40 -50.82 92.91 59.84
CA GLU A 40 -51.05 91.48 59.55
C GLU A 40 -50.62 91.12 58.13
N GLU A 41 -50.95 91.95 57.14
CA GLU A 41 -50.53 91.80 55.74
C GLU A 41 -49.01 91.91 55.59
N LYS A 42 -48.37 92.87 56.29
CA LYS A 42 -46.91 92.98 56.34
C LYS A 42 -46.27 91.74 56.97
N THR A 43 -46.86 91.20 58.04
CA THR A 43 -46.33 90.02 58.73
C THR A 43 -46.42 88.79 57.84
N THR A 44 -47.58 88.55 57.22
CA THR A 44 -47.79 87.45 56.26
C THR A 44 -46.90 87.58 55.02
N LEU A 45 -46.73 88.80 54.47
CA LEU A 45 -45.77 89.03 53.38
C LEU A 45 -44.32 88.78 53.81
N THR A 46 -43.96 89.11 55.05
CA THR A 46 -42.60 88.87 55.57
C THR A 46 -42.33 87.38 55.73
N GLU A 47 -43.32 86.61 56.18
CA GLU A 47 -43.25 85.14 56.23
C GLU A 47 -43.15 84.53 54.82
N CYS A 48 -43.98 84.99 53.87
CA CYS A 48 -43.93 84.55 52.47
C CYS A 48 -42.57 84.84 51.81
N VAL A 49 -41.98 86.02 52.06
CA VAL A 49 -40.63 86.34 51.56
C VAL A 49 -39.58 85.39 52.14
N LYS A 50 -39.64 85.08 53.45
CA LYS A 50 -38.72 84.11 54.05
C LYS A 50 -38.88 82.71 53.46
N GLU A 51 -40.11 82.26 53.26
CA GLU A 51 -40.38 80.98 52.60
C GLU A 51 -39.79 80.96 51.18
N LEU A 52 -40.04 82.01 50.39
CA LEU A 52 -39.48 82.14 49.03
C LEU A 52 -37.95 82.25 49.02
N GLU A 53 -37.33 82.87 50.02
CA GLU A 53 -35.88 82.91 50.16
C GLU A 53 -35.32 81.51 50.47
N THR A 54 -35.96 80.78 51.39
CA THR A 54 -35.57 79.38 51.69
C THR A 54 -35.76 78.46 50.50
N GLU A 55 -36.84 78.61 49.74
CA GLU A 55 -37.10 77.83 48.54
C GLU A 55 -36.10 78.17 47.42
N ASN A 56 -35.80 79.46 47.21
CA ASN A 56 -34.78 79.88 46.25
C ASN A 56 -33.40 79.36 46.61
N GLN A 57 -33.02 79.35 47.90
CA GLN A 57 -31.76 78.77 48.33
C GLN A 57 -31.74 77.26 48.06
N ALA A 58 -32.80 76.54 48.43
CA ALA A 58 -32.92 75.11 48.15
C ALA A 58 -32.93 74.78 46.64
N LEU A 59 -33.42 75.68 45.78
CA LEU A 59 -33.34 75.54 44.32
C LEU A 59 -31.92 75.79 43.80
N ARG A 60 -31.19 76.76 44.36
CA ARG A 60 -29.78 77.01 44.01
C ARG A 60 -28.91 75.81 44.38
N ASP A 61 -29.06 75.29 45.59
CA ASP A 61 -28.30 74.14 46.05
C ASP A 61 -28.56 72.91 45.15
N ARG A 62 -29.83 72.67 44.76
CA ARG A 62 -30.19 71.62 43.80
C ARG A 62 -29.64 71.86 42.40
N CYS A 63 -29.60 73.10 41.92
CA CYS A 63 -28.99 73.45 40.64
C CYS A 63 -27.47 73.23 40.66
N GLU A 64 -26.80 73.58 41.75
CA GLU A 64 -25.36 73.33 41.93
C GLU A 64 -25.08 71.83 41.97
N GLU A 65 -25.83 71.06 42.76
CA GLU A 65 -25.73 69.60 42.82
C GLU A 65 -25.94 68.97 41.44
N ALA A 66 -27.01 69.31 40.72
CA ALA A 66 -27.28 68.81 39.38
C ALA A 66 -26.19 69.20 38.37
N THR A 67 -25.57 70.39 38.53
CA THR A 67 -24.45 70.81 37.67
C THR A 67 -23.22 69.95 37.94
N THR A 68 -22.89 69.69 39.21
CA THR A 68 -21.77 68.81 39.57
C THR A 68 -21.99 67.38 39.08
N GLU A 69 -23.20 66.83 39.22
CA GLU A 69 -23.54 65.51 38.68
C GLU A 69 -23.41 65.46 37.15
N CYS A 70 -23.85 66.50 36.44
CA CYS A 70 -23.69 66.59 34.99
C CYS A 70 -22.22 66.63 34.56
N GLU A 71 -21.38 67.38 35.28
CA GLU A 71 -19.94 67.45 35.01
C GLU A 71 -19.24 66.11 35.24
N ASP A 72 -19.59 65.40 36.31
CA ASP A 72 -19.01 64.10 36.63
C ASP A 72 -19.47 63.01 35.66
N MET A 73 -20.75 63.00 35.27
CA MET A 73 -21.25 62.14 34.19
C MET A 73 -20.55 62.42 32.86
N ALA A 74 -20.26 63.69 32.54
CA ALA A 74 -19.54 64.07 31.32
C ALA A 74 -18.08 63.58 31.35
N LYS A 75 -17.39 63.69 32.49
CA LYS A 75 -16.03 63.14 32.67
C LYS A 75 -16.04 61.61 32.53
N GLU A 76 -16.98 60.93 33.18
CA GLU A 76 -17.10 59.47 33.10
C GLU A 76 -17.39 59.01 31.65
N ALA A 77 -18.26 59.71 30.94
CA ALA A 77 -18.57 59.42 29.54
C ALA A 77 -17.32 59.57 28.64
N GLU A 78 -16.50 60.60 28.87
CA GLU A 78 -15.27 60.82 28.12
C GLU A 78 -14.19 59.76 28.45
N GLU A 79 -14.05 59.35 29.70
CA GLU A 79 -13.16 58.25 30.08
C GLU A 79 -13.60 56.92 29.46
N ARG A 80 -14.90 56.60 29.51
CA ARG A 80 -15.46 55.42 28.84
C ARG A 80 -15.20 55.45 27.34
N ARG A 81 -15.31 56.62 26.70
CA ARG A 81 -15.00 56.81 25.28
C ARG A 81 -13.53 56.55 24.98
N LYS A 82 -12.60 57.06 25.80
CA LYS A 82 -11.16 56.80 25.66
C LYS A 82 -10.83 55.31 25.80
N ILE A 83 -11.38 54.64 26.81
CA ILE A 83 -11.20 53.20 27.02
C ILE A 83 -11.73 52.42 25.82
N ASN A 84 -12.92 52.78 25.32
CA ASN A 84 -13.51 52.09 24.18
C ASN A 84 -12.70 52.29 22.89
N ASN A 85 -12.17 53.49 22.66
CA ASN A 85 -11.31 53.78 21.51
C ASN A 85 -10.01 52.97 21.55
N GLU A 86 -9.34 52.89 22.72
CA GLU A 86 -8.11 52.10 22.84
C GLU A 86 -8.38 50.60 22.69
N ARG A 87 -9.51 50.11 23.23
CA ARG A 87 -9.96 48.74 23.00
C ARG A 87 -10.16 48.43 21.51
N HIS A 88 -10.87 49.31 20.78
CA HIS A 88 -11.08 49.15 19.34
C HIS A 88 -9.76 49.15 18.56
N LYS A 89 -8.81 50.00 18.96
CA LYS A 89 -7.48 50.06 18.34
C LYS A 89 -6.69 48.76 18.54
N ILE A 90 -6.74 48.18 19.74
CA ILE A 90 -6.13 46.88 20.04
C ILE A 90 -6.81 45.77 19.21
N GLU A 91 -8.14 45.75 19.15
CA GLU A 91 -8.90 44.77 18.37
C GLU A 91 -8.58 44.85 16.87
N LEU A 92 -8.48 46.07 16.31
CA LEU A 92 -8.05 46.29 14.92
C LEU A 92 -6.61 45.83 14.68
N GLY A 93 -5.69 46.09 15.62
CA GLY A 93 -4.32 45.61 15.55
C GLY A 93 -4.24 44.08 15.51
N ASN A 94 -4.99 43.41 16.39
CA ASN A 94 -5.07 41.96 16.44
C ASN A 94 -5.70 41.35 15.18
N MET A 95 -6.75 41.98 14.64
CA MET A 95 -7.36 41.54 13.39
C MET A 95 -6.42 41.70 12.19
N LYS A 96 -5.66 42.81 12.14
CA LYS A 96 -4.64 43.01 11.09
C LYS A 96 -3.55 41.96 11.16
N PHE A 97 -3.03 41.66 12.36
CA PHE A 97 -2.03 40.62 12.54
C PHE A 97 -2.52 39.25 12.06
N LYS A 98 -3.76 38.87 12.41
CA LYS A 98 -4.39 37.62 11.93
C LYS A 98 -4.59 37.59 10.41
N LEU A 99 -4.88 38.74 9.81
CA LEU A 99 -5.01 38.85 8.36
C LEU A 99 -3.67 38.60 7.66
N ASP A 100 -2.60 39.21 8.16
CA ASP A 100 -1.25 39.03 7.62
C ASP A 100 -0.79 37.55 7.74
N GLU A 101 -1.04 36.91 8.90
CA GLU A 101 -0.74 35.49 9.13
C GLU A 101 -1.54 34.57 8.18
N ALA A 102 -2.83 34.85 7.97
CA ALA A 102 -3.67 34.09 7.05
C ALA A 102 -3.20 34.24 5.59
N GLN A 103 -2.72 35.43 5.21
CA GLN A 103 -2.22 35.69 3.87
C GLN A 103 -0.91 34.94 3.60
N GLU A 104 0.03 34.93 4.55
CA GLU A 104 1.26 34.14 4.45
C GLU A 104 0.97 32.63 4.35
N ALA A 105 0.03 32.13 5.16
CA ALA A 105 -0.39 30.73 5.10
C ALA A 105 -1.01 30.35 3.75
N LEU A 106 -1.79 31.25 3.14
CA LEU A 106 -2.38 31.06 1.82
C LEU A 106 -1.31 31.01 0.71
N GLU A 107 -0.34 31.91 0.74
CA GLU A 107 0.78 31.92 -0.21
C GLU A 107 1.62 30.64 -0.10
N ALA A 108 1.90 30.18 1.12
CA ALA A 108 2.60 28.93 1.36
C ALA A 108 1.81 27.71 0.86
N ALA A 109 0.48 27.69 1.02
CA ALA A 109 -0.38 26.63 0.50
C ALA A 109 -0.38 26.60 -1.03
N LEU A 110 -0.44 27.77 -1.69
CA LEU A 110 -0.40 27.88 -3.14
C LEU A 110 0.94 27.39 -3.71
N ALA A 111 2.05 27.67 -3.03
CA ALA A 111 3.38 27.17 -3.40
C ALA A 111 3.43 25.63 -3.34
N ARG A 112 2.92 25.03 -2.25
CA ARG A 112 2.83 23.56 -2.12
C ARG A 112 1.96 22.92 -3.20
N GLU A 113 0.85 23.56 -3.57
CA GLU A 113 -0.03 23.05 -4.63
C GLU A 113 0.68 23.05 -6.00
N LYS A 114 1.44 24.10 -6.31
CA LYS A 114 2.24 24.16 -7.55
C LYS A 114 3.30 23.06 -7.59
N GLU A 115 3.99 22.81 -6.48
CA GLU A 115 4.97 21.73 -6.37
C GLU A 115 4.32 20.35 -6.54
N ALA A 116 3.18 20.11 -5.87
CA ALA A 116 2.43 18.87 -5.99
C ALA A 116 1.95 18.61 -7.43
N LYS A 117 1.48 19.65 -8.14
CA LYS A 117 1.09 19.54 -9.57
C LYS A 117 2.27 19.20 -10.47
N SER A 118 3.44 19.80 -10.22
CA SER A 118 4.68 19.49 -10.96
C SER A 118 5.10 18.03 -10.76
N LEU A 119 5.08 17.57 -9.50
CA LEU A 119 5.42 16.19 -9.15
C LEU A 119 4.43 15.18 -9.75
N ALA A 120 3.13 15.49 -9.73
CA ALA A 120 2.09 14.66 -10.35
C ALA A 120 2.29 14.55 -11.87
N ALA A 121 2.59 15.66 -12.56
CA ALA A 121 2.87 15.65 -13.99
C ALA A 121 4.12 14.81 -14.33
N PHE A 122 5.16 14.88 -13.51
CA PHE A 122 6.35 14.05 -13.67
C PHE A 122 6.03 12.55 -13.54
N HIS A 123 5.30 12.16 -12.49
CA HIS A 123 4.92 10.76 -12.29
C HIS A 123 4.00 10.25 -13.40
N GLN A 124 3.03 11.06 -13.86
CA GLN A 124 2.17 10.72 -14.99
C GLN A 124 2.99 10.41 -16.26
N GLY A 125 4.01 11.24 -16.56
CA GLY A 125 4.90 10.99 -17.69
C GLY A 125 5.73 9.70 -17.58
N GLN A 126 6.10 9.28 -16.37
CA GLN A 126 6.79 7.99 -16.14
C GLN A 126 5.85 6.80 -16.32
N ILE A 127 4.59 6.93 -15.87
CA ILE A 127 3.56 5.91 -16.06
C ILE A 127 3.31 5.69 -17.55
N GLU A 128 3.13 6.77 -18.32
CA GLU A 128 2.90 6.68 -19.77
C GLU A 128 4.07 6.04 -20.51
N LYS A 129 5.33 6.36 -20.14
CA LYS A 129 6.52 5.71 -20.71
C LYS A 129 6.53 4.20 -20.45
N THR A 130 6.25 3.81 -19.21
CA THR A 130 6.21 2.38 -18.81
C THR A 130 5.07 1.65 -19.52
N GLN A 131 3.89 2.26 -19.64
CA GLN A 131 2.75 1.67 -20.35
C GLN A 131 3.02 1.48 -21.84
N ASN A 132 3.68 2.45 -22.49
CA ASN A 132 4.05 2.33 -23.89
C ASN A 132 5.06 1.20 -24.11
N ALA A 133 6.12 1.11 -23.28
CA ALA A 133 7.09 0.01 -23.35
C ALA A 133 6.42 -1.37 -23.19
N LEU A 134 5.49 -1.50 -22.23
CA LEU A 134 4.74 -2.73 -22.02
C LEU A 134 3.83 -3.08 -23.21
N ARG A 135 3.23 -2.07 -23.85
CA ARG A 135 2.38 -2.26 -25.03
C ARG A 135 3.18 -2.75 -26.23
N ASP A 136 4.40 -2.25 -26.40
CA ASP A 136 5.32 -2.68 -27.45
C ASP A 136 5.77 -4.14 -27.22
N GLU A 137 6.12 -4.51 -25.99
CA GLU A 137 6.48 -5.90 -25.63
C GLU A 137 5.32 -6.89 -25.79
N GLN A 138 4.10 -6.51 -25.38
CA GLN A 138 2.90 -7.32 -25.58
C GLN A 138 2.51 -7.43 -27.06
N GLY A 139 2.79 -6.42 -27.86
CA GLY A 139 2.59 -6.43 -29.31
C GLY A 139 3.41 -7.51 -30.00
N VAL A 140 4.70 -7.63 -29.65
CA VAL A 140 5.61 -8.66 -30.18
C VAL A 140 5.11 -10.06 -29.81
N SER A 141 4.78 -10.28 -28.53
CA SER A 141 4.29 -11.58 -28.05
C SER A 141 2.99 -12.02 -28.73
N ARG A 142 2.03 -11.10 -28.92
CA ARG A 142 0.76 -11.40 -29.62
C ARG A 142 0.94 -11.67 -31.11
N VAL A 143 1.88 -11.01 -31.79
CA VAL A 143 2.13 -11.23 -33.22
C VAL A 143 2.75 -12.61 -33.47
N ILE A 144 3.66 -13.06 -32.60
CA ILE A 144 4.24 -14.41 -32.68
C ILE A 144 3.15 -15.47 -32.49
N ILE A 145 2.37 -15.33 -31.41
CA ILE A 145 1.31 -16.29 -31.06
C ILE A 145 0.26 -16.37 -32.19
N ASN A 146 -0.24 -15.23 -32.67
CA ASN A 146 -1.30 -15.24 -33.68
C ASN A 146 -0.85 -15.70 -35.07
N LYS A 147 0.42 -15.53 -35.44
CA LYS A 147 0.92 -15.93 -36.77
C LYS A 147 1.44 -17.36 -36.84
N GLN A 148 1.95 -17.90 -35.74
CA GLN A 148 2.70 -19.16 -35.76
C GLN A 148 2.18 -20.23 -34.81
N PHE A 149 1.32 -19.86 -33.85
CA PHE A 149 0.79 -20.78 -32.86
C PHE A 149 -0.60 -21.26 -33.26
N SER A 150 -0.68 -22.38 -33.98
CA SER A 150 -1.94 -23.10 -34.12
C SER A 150 -2.13 -24.00 -32.90
N PHE A 151 -3.00 -23.60 -31.96
CA PHE A 151 -3.37 -24.40 -30.78
C PHE A 151 -4.02 -25.76 -31.13
N LEU A 152 -4.19 -26.09 -32.41
CA LEU A 152 -5.03 -27.18 -32.88
C LEU A 152 -4.28 -28.51 -33.07
N THR A 153 -2.95 -28.53 -33.13
CA THR A 153 -2.23 -29.74 -33.56
C THR A 153 -1.64 -30.58 -32.42
N SER A 154 -1.39 -30.04 -31.22
CA SER A 154 -0.69 -30.75 -30.12
C SER A 154 0.60 -31.45 -30.59
N GLN A 155 1.25 -30.94 -31.64
CA GLN A 155 2.35 -31.62 -32.32
C GLN A 155 3.68 -31.07 -31.83
N TYR A 156 4.77 -31.81 -32.02
CA TYR A 156 6.11 -31.33 -31.67
C TYR A 156 6.52 -30.10 -32.51
N ASP A 157 6.12 -30.07 -33.78
CA ASP A 157 6.56 -29.07 -34.75
C ASP A 157 6.00 -27.67 -34.47
N ASP A 158 4.84 -27.56 -33.82
CA ASP A 158 4.26 -26.26 -33.43
C ASP A 158 5.10 -25.59 -32.33
N LEU A 159 5.46 -26.33 -31.27
CA LEU A 159 6.35 -25.86 -30.20
C LEU A 159 7.73 -25.50 -30.75
N LYS A 160 8.27 -26.34 -31.65
CA LYS A 160 9.58 -26.10 -32.28
C LYS A 160 9.59 -24.83 -33.12
N THR A 161 8.60 -24.67 -34.00
CA THR A 161 8.47 -23.48 -34.86
C THR A 161 8.38 -22.21 -34.00
N THR A 162 7.57 -22.27 -32.95
CA THR A 162 7.39 -21.15 -32.01
C THR A 162 8.69 -20.80 -31.31
N TYR A 163 9.39 -21.80 -30.76
CA TYR A 163 10.67 -21.58 -30.08
C TYR A 163 11.71 -20.95 -31.02
N VAL A 164 11.84 -21.47 -32.25
CA VAL A 164 12.79 -20.93 -33.24
C VAL A 164 12.47 -19.46 -33.54
N ALA A 165 11.19 -19.10 -33.67
CA ALA A 165 10.80 -17.72 -33.91
C ALA A 165 11.02 -16.80 -32.70
N CYS A 166 10.84 -17.30 -31.49
CA CYS A 166 11.19 -16.56 -30.28
C CYS A 166 12.70 -16.29 -30.20
N VAL A 167 13.52 -17.30 -30.48
CA VAL A 167 14.99 -17.16 -30.52
C VAL A 167 15.42 -16.18 -31.62
N ALA A 168 14.82 -16.26 -32.81
CA ALA A 168 15.10 -15.34 -33.91
C ALA A 168 14.77 -13.87 -33.58
N GLN A 169 13.86 -13.64 -32.62
CA GLN A 169 13.49 -12.31 -32.11
C GLN A 169 14.26 -11.90 -30.85
N ASN A 170 15.28 -12.67 -30.46
CA ASN A 170 16.10 -12.44 -29.27
C ASN A 170 15.28 -12.36 -27.97
N LEU A 171 14.18 -13.12 -27.88
CA LEU A 171 13.40 -13.19 -26.64
C LEU A 171 14.20 -13.86 -25.52
N THR A 172 14.05 -13.35 -24.31
CA THR A 172 14.67 -13.94 -23.12
C THR A 172 14.01 -15.27 -22.74
N ALA A 173 14.70 -16.11 -21.95
CA ALA A 173 14.14 -17.38 -21.50
C ALA A 173 12.81 -17.22 -20.73
N ASP A 174 12.65 -16.12 -19.97
CA ASP A 174 11.41 -15.82 -19.25
C ASP A 174 10.29 -15.40 -20.21
N GLN A 175 10.57 -14.57 -21.21
CA GLN A 175 9.59 -14.22 -22.25
C GLN A 175 9.13 -15.47 -23.03
N ILE A 176 10.06 -16.37 -23.36
CA ILE A 176 9.74 -17.64 -24.02
C ILE A 176 8.85 -18.50 -23.12
N LYS A 177 9.18 -18.59 -21.82
CA LYS A 177 8.38 -19.31 -20.84
C LYS A 177 6.96 -18.74 -20.74
N ASP A 178 6.81 -17.42 -20.73
CA ASP A 178 5.50 -16.75 -20.69
C ASP A 178 4.67 -17.08 -21.93
N ILE A 179 5.28 -17.10 -23.11
CA ILE A 179 4.61 -17.52 -24.37
C ILE A 179 4.11 -18.96 -24.24
N PHE A 180 4.95 -19.90 -23.79
CA PHE A 180 4.53 -21.30 -23.65
C PHE A 180 3.56 -21.52 -22.48
N SER A 181 3.49 -20.62 -21.50
CA SER A 181 2.54 -20.72 -20.37
C SER A 181 1.08 -20.65 -20.80
N MET A 182 0.83 -20.09 -21.99
CA MET A 182 -0.49 -20.04 -22.62
C MET A 182 -0.90 -21.37 -23.26
N ASP A 183 0.03 -22.30 -23.44
CA ASP A 183 -0.25 -23.61 -24.00
C ASP A 183 -0.97 -24.50 -22.97
N ILE A 184 -2.11 -25.05 -23.40
CA ILE A 184 -3.01 -25.83 -22.55
C ILE A 184 -2.84 -27.35 -22.71
N ARG A 185 -1.87 -27.82 -23.51
CA ARG A 185 -1.68 -29.25 -23.78
C ARG A 185 -1.34 -30.00 -22.50
N THR A 186 -1.96 -31.17 -22.36
CA THR A 186 -1.70 -32.10 -21.26
C THR A 186 -0.76 -33.22 -21.67
N GLU A 187 -0.60 -33.49 -22.96
CA GLU A 187 0.30 -34.51 -23.50
C GLU A 187 1.28 -33.88 -24.51
N TRP A 188 2.55 -34.27 -24.43
CA TRP A 188 3.57 -33.89 -25.41
C TRP A 188 4.26 -35.13 -25.99
N LYS A 189 4.09 -35.33 -27.31
CA LYS A 189 4.76 -36.40 -28.06
C LYS A 189 6.08 -35.88 -28.64
N LEU A 190 7.19 -36.41 -28.15
CA LEU A 190 8.51 -36.16 -28.70
C LEU A 190 8.72 -37.08 -29.92
N PRO A 191 9.30 -36.57 -31.02
CA PRO A 191 9.54 -37.35 -32.20
C PRO A 191 10.58 -38.43 -31.92
N GLY A 192 10.49 -39.54 -32.67
CA GLY A 192 11.57 -40.51 -32.73
C GLY A 192 12.84 -39.87 -33.29
N TYR A 193 14.00 -40.32 -32.83
CA TYR A 193 15.28 -39.71 -33.17
C TYR A 193 16.20 -40.67 -33.89
N HIS A 194 16.79 -40.19 -34.99
CA HIS A 194 17.69 -40.96 -35.83
C HIS A 194 19.03 -40.26 -36.15
N GLU A 195 19.33 -39.07 -35.59
CA GLU A 195 20.57 -38.36 -35.93
C GLU A 195 21.68 -38.57 -34.88
N LYS A 196 22.94 -38.46 -35.29
CA LYS A 196 24.12 -38.75 -34.46
C LYS A 196 24.95 -37.52 -34.08
N ASP A 197 24.44 -36.32 -34.32
CA ASP A 197 25.20 -35.09 -34.11
C ASP A 197 24.98 -34.47 -32.71
N LEU A 198 26.09 -34.22 -32.01
CA LEU A 198 26.15 -33.64 -30.67
C LEU A 198 25.67 -32.17 -30.65
N GLU A 199 25.98 -31.38 -31.68
CA GLU A 199 25.55 -29.97 -31.75
C GLU A 199 24.02 -29.87 -31.85
N THR A 200 23.45 -30.71 -32.71
CA THR A 200 22.01 -30.89 -32.85
C THR A 200 21.35 -31.34 -31.53
N TYR A 201 22.02 -32.19 -30.75
CA TYR A 201 21.53 -32.65 -29.45
C TYR A 201 21.52 -31.55 -28.38
N VAL A 202 22.58 -30.73 -28.29
CA VAL A 202 22.65 -29.61 -27.32
C VAL A 202 21.58 -28.57 -27.62
N LYS A 203 21.38 -28.20 -28.90
CA LYS A 203 20.30 -27.28 -29.30
C LYS A 203 18.92 -27.85 -28.96
N LYS A 204 18.71 -29.15 -29.15
CA LYS A 204 17.49 -29.85 -28.73
C LYS A 204 17.33 -29.85 -27.21
N SER A 205 18.41 -29.97 -26.44
CA SER A 205 18.39 -29.84 -24.98
C SER A 205 17.81 -28.52 -24.52
N GLN A 206 18.32 -27.43 -25.11
CA GLN A 206 17.90 -26.08 -24.77
C GLN A 206 16.43 -25.87 -25.13
N PHE A 207 16.02 -26.34 -26.32
CA PHE A 207 14.62 -26.34 -26.73
C PHE A 207 13.73 -27.10 -25.75
N ILE A 208 14.02 -28.38 -25.49
CA ILE A 208 13.20 -29.22 -24.61
C ILE A 208 13.13 -28.62 -23.21
N SER A 209 14.25 -28.22 -22.65
CA SER A 209 14.30 -27.66 -21.29
C SER A 209 13.52 -26.35 -21.17
N THR A 210 13.61 -25.47 -22.17
CA THR A 210 12.89 -24.20 -22.16
C THR A 210 11.38 -24.43 -22.29
N VAL A 211 10.98 -25.24 -23.27
CA VAL A 211 9.55 -25.54 -23.52
C VAL A 211 8.94 -26.32 -22.36
N PHE A 212 9.59 -27.37 -21.88
CA PHE A 212 9.09 -28.20 -20.78
C PHE A 212 8.85 -27.39 -19.49
N ARG A 213 9.64 -26.34 -19.23
CA ARG A 213 9.43 -25.42 -18.10
C ARG A 213 8.27 -24.45 -18.33
N GLY A 214 7.98 -24.14 -19.59
CA GLY A 214 6.91 -23.25 -20.00
C GLY A 214 5.54 -23.91 -20.12
N LEU A 215 5.40 -25.24 -20.02
CA LEU A 215 4.11 -25.94 -20.16
C LEU A 215 3.49 -26.27 -18.77
N PRO A 216 2.66 -25.39 -18.17
CA PRO A 216 2.17 -25.57 -16.81
C PRO A 216 1.13 -26.70 -16.67
N ARG A 217 0.47 -27.09 -17.75
CA ARG A 217 -0.59 -28.12 -17.75
C ARG A 217 -0.13 -29.47 -18.27
N LEU A 218 1.17 -29.63 -18.54
CA LEU A 218 1.70 -30.89 -19.04
C LEU A 218 1.55 -31.97 -17.98
N GLN A 219 0.89 -33.07 -18.33
CA GLN A 219 0.60 -34.23 -17.48
C GLN A 219 1.22 -35.52 -17.99
N ARG A 220 1.62 -35.56 -19.28
CA ARG A 220 2.25 -36.72 -19.89
C ARG A 220 3.24 -36.32 -20.97
N VAL A 221 4.36 -37.02 -21.02
CA VAL A 221 5.30 -36.97 -22.14
C VAL A 221 5.42 -38.37 -22.71
N VAL A 222 5.41 -38.48 -24.04
CA VAL A 222 5.58 -39.75 -24.76
C VAL A 222 6.71 -39.57 -25.76
N GLY A 223 7.59 -40.55 -25.93
CA GLY A 223 8.70 -40.45 -26.87
C GLY A 223 9.69 -41.59 -26.72
N GLU A 224 10.81 -41.45 -27.41
CA GLU A 224 11.90 -42.43 -27.37
C GLU A 224 12.90 -42.17 -26.22
N PHE A 225 13.68 -43.20 -25.90
CA PHE A 225 14.62 -43.22 -24.78
C PHE A 225 15.61 -42.05 -24.74
N TRP A 226 16.03 -41.53 -25.90
CA TRP A 226 16.95 -40.39 -25.97
C TRP A 226 16.43 -39.18 -25.18
N ALA A 227 15.11 -39.03 -25.01
CA ALA A 227 14.49 -37.95 -24.26
C ALA A 227 14.61 -38.10 -22.72
N LEU A 228 14.86 -39.30 -22.21
CA LEU A 228 14.80 -39.61 -20.78
C LEU A 228 15.77 -38.77 -19.93
N PRO A 229 17.05 -38.61 -20.31
CA PRO A 229 17.96 -37.70 -19.62
C PRO A 229 17.45 -36.26 -19.51
N PHE A 230 16.80 -35.73 -20.55
CA PHE A 230 16.28 -34.36 -20.54
C PHE A 230 15.09 -34.20 -19.59
N ILE A 231 14.18 -35.18 -19.61
CA ILE A 231 13.03 -35.18 -18.70
C ILE A 231 13.55 -35.23 -17.27
N TYR A 232 14.49 -36.15 -16.98
CA TYR A 232 15.13 -36.22 -15.66
C TYR A 232 15.71 -34.88 -15.21
N VAL A 233 16.53 -34.22 -16.03
CA VAL A 233 17.14 -32.92 -15.65
C VAL A 233 16.08 -31.87 -15.34
N ASN A 234 14.97 -31.86 -16.08
CA ASN A 234 13.90 -30.88 -15.91
C ASN A 234 12.88 -31.23 -14.80
N THR A 235 12.88 -32.46 -14.31
CA THR A 235 12.02 -32.90 -13.19
C THR A 235 12.80 -33.12 -11.90
N LYS A 236 14.14 -33.21 -11.95
CA LYS A 236 14.99 -33.45 -10.77
C LYS A 236 14.82 -32.29 -9.78
N GLY A 237 14.35 -32.61 -8.58
CA GLY A 237 14.10 -31.65 -7.51
C GLY A 237 12.72 -30.98 -7.53
N ASP A 238 11.95 -31.16 -8.60
CA ASP A 238 10.58 -30.67 -8.72
C ASP A 238 9.59 -31.81 -8.45
N LYS A 239 9.03 -31.83 -7.23
CA LYS A 239 8.09 -32.87 -6.80
C LYS A 239 6.80 -32.90 -7.62
N GLU A 240 6.37 -31.75 -8.15
CA GLU A 240 5.14 -31.65 -8.94
C GLU A 240 5.30 -32.29 -10.32
N LYS A 241 6.53 -32.31 -10.84
CA LYS A 241 6.85 -32.91 -12.15
C LYS A 241 7.38 -34.34 -12.09
N GLN A 242 7.60 -34.90 -10.91
CA GLN A 242 7.96 -36.33 -10.77
C GLN A 242 6.97 -37.30 -11.44
N PRO A 243 5.63 -37.07 -11.39
CA PRO A 243 4.68 -37.91 -12.13
C PRO A 243 4.92 -37.94 -13.64
N LEU A 244 5.45 -36.86 -14.24
CA LEU A 244 5.79 -36.81 -15.66
C LEU A 244 6.93 -37.78 -15.99
N LEU A 245 7.98 -37.77 -15.16
CA LEU A 245 9.10 -38.67 -15.31
C LEU A 245 8.66 -40.13 -15.13
N ALA A 246 7.88 -40.41 -14.09
CA ALA A 246 7.34 -41.75 -13.84
C ALA A 246 6.45 -42.24 -14.99
N GLY A 247 5.55 -41.39 -15.49
CA GLY A 247 4.68 -41.71 -16.63
C GLY A 247 5.47 -42.00 -17.90
N PHE A 248 6.47 -41.16 -18.22
CA PHE A 248 7.36 -41.39 -19.36
C PHE A 248 8.11 -42.73 -19.25
N CYS A 249 8.62 -43.05 -18.06
CA CYS A 249 9.33 -44.31 -17.81
C CYS A 249 8.39 -45.54 -17.88
N ALA A 250 7.14 -45.40 -17.44
CA ALA A 250 6.15 -46.48 -17.43
C ALA A 250 5.73 -46.89 -18.85
N ASP A 251 5.70 -45.94 -19.79
CA ASP A 251 5.40 -46.19 -21.20
C ASP A 251 6.57 -46.89 -21.93
N TRP A 252 7.72 -47.13 -21.26
CA TRP A 252 8.88 -47.73 -21.90
C TRP A 252 8.79 -49.25 -22.03
N SER A 253 8.79 -49.74 -23.27
CA SER A 253 8.66 -51.17 -23.58
C SER A 253 9.99 -51.92 -23.76
N THR A 254 11.14 -51.23 -23.82
CA THR A 254 12.43 -51.88 -24.12
C THR A 254 12.97 -52.57 -22.87
N THR A 255 13.47 -53.79 -23.04
CA THR A 255 14.05 -54.60 -21.96
C THR A 255 15.53 -54.32 -21.71
N HIS A 256 16.17 -53.56 -22.61
CA HIS A 256 17.59 -53.24 -22.62
C HIS A 256 17.81 -51.75 -22.44
N LEU A 257 18.69 -51.40 -21.50
CA LEU A 257 19.18 -50.05 -21.27
C LEU A 257 20.69 -50.06 -21.48
N THR A 258 21.18 -49.29 -22.45
CA THR A 258 22.62 -49.14 -22.72
C THR A 258 23.05 -47.73 -22.38
N LEU A 259 24.11 -47.60 -21.60
CA LEU A 259 24.81 -46.37 -21.30
C LEU A 259 26.27 -46.56 -21.70
N ASP A 260 26.59 -46.34 -22.97
CA ASP A 260 27.97 -46.33 -23.44
C ASP A 260 28.65 -44.98 -23.16
N ALA A 261 29.95 -44.88 -23.46
CA ALA A 261 30.72 -43.67 -23.25
C ALA A 261 30.12 -42.45 -23.98
N ALA A 262 29.62 -42.64 -25.20
CA ALA A 262 28.99 -41.57 -25.98
C ALA A 262 27.70 -41.08 -25.32
N SER A 263 26.86 -41.99 -24.83
CA SER A 263 25.64 -41.67 -24.08
C SER A 263 25.95 -40.91 -22.79
N MET A 264 27.03 -41.26 -22.09
CA MET A 264 27.45 -40.56 -20.88
C MET A 264 27.95 -39.14 -21.15
N GLU A 265 28.80 -38.94 -22.15
CA GLU A 265 29.26 -37.62 -22.57
C GLU A 265 28.07 -36.72 -22.95
N LEU A 266 27.14 -37.30 -23.70
CA LEU A 266 25.89 -36.67 -24.09
C LEU A 266 25.03 -36.25 -22.89
N MET A 267 24.83 -37.14 -21.93
CA MET A 267 24.12 -36.87 -20.68
C MET A 267 24.78 -35.77 -19.85
N GLN A 268 26.11 -35.75 -19.78
CA GLN A 268 26.86 -34.70 -19.08
C GLN A 268 26.69 -33.33 -19.76
N SER A 269 26.74 -33.28 -21.09
CA SER A 269 26.56 -32.04 -21.87
C SER A 269 25.21 -31.33 -21.62
N ILE A 270 24.20 -32.08 -21.17
CA ILE A 270 22.86 -31.56 -20.87
C ILE A 270 22.60 -31.40 -19.37
N GLY A 271 23.63 -31.57 -18.54
CA GLY A 271 23.59 -31.30 -17.10
C GLY A 271 23.34 -32.51 -16.20
N VAL A 272 23.38 -33.75 -16.73
CA VAL A 272 23.41 -34.95 -15.88
C VAL A 272 24.84 -35.18 -15.39
N ASN A 273 25.24 -34.40 -14.38
CA ASN A 273 26.61 -34.46 -13.83
C ASN A 273 26.84 -35.65 -12.88
N ASP A 274 25.78 -36.28 -12.40
CA ASP A 274 25.82 -37.40 -11.46
C ASP A 274 25.03 -38.58 -12.03
N ILE A 275 25.73 -39.42 -12.79
CA ILE A 275 25.17 -40.62 -13.43
C ILE A 275 24.67 -41.63 -12.38
N PRO A 276 25.39 -41.92 -11.27
CA PRO A 276 24.84 -42.73 -10.18
C PRO A 276 23.50 -42.23 -9.64
N ALA A 277 23.34 -40.92 -9.42
CA ALA A 277 22.06 -40.36 -8.98
C ALA A 277 20.96 -40.49 -10.06
N TYR A 278 21.31 -40.31 -11.33
CA TYR A 278 20.39 -40.56 -12.45
C TYR A 278 19.90 -42.01 -12.45
N LEU A 279 20.81 -42.98 -12.42
CA LEU A 279 20.48 -44.40 -12.41
C LEU A 279 19.62 -44.78 -11.20
N THR A 280 19.95 -44.25 -10.02
CA THR A 280 19.19 -44.42 -8.78
C THR A 280 17.74 -43.94 -8.91
N ALA A 281 17.54 -42.79 -9.56
CA ALA A 281 16.20 -42.22 -9.75
C ALA A 281 15.39 -42.93 -10.83
N ILE A 282 16.05 -43.35 -11.91
CA ILE A 282 15.39 -43.80 -13.14
C ILE A 282 15.11 -45.29 -13.14
N LEU A 283 16.06 -46.14 -12.72
CA LEU A 283 15.91 -47.60 -12.78
C LEU A 283 14.64 -48.15 -12.09
N PRO A 284 14.23 -47.64 -10.90
CA PRO A 284 12.99 -48.09 -10.26
C PRO A 284 11.73 -47.78 -11.09
N LEU A 285 11.77 -46.76 -11.94
CA LEU A 285 10.64 -46.30 -12.76
C LEU A 285 10.51 -47.06 -14.08
N LEU A 286 11.48 -47.91 -14.43
CA LEU A 286 11.54 -48.60 -15.72
C LEU A 286 11.20 -50.09 -15.53
N PRO A 287 9.93 -50.49 -15.32
CA PRO A 287 9.55 -51.84 -14.90
C PRO A 287 9.99 -52.97 -15.86
N THR A 288 10.21 -52.63 -17.12
CA THR A 288 10.50 -53.55 -18.23
C THR A 288 11.98 -53.84 -18.41
N VAL A 289 12.89 -52.99 -17.90
CA VAL A 289 14.33 -53.18 -18.07
C VAL A 289 14.81 -54.41 -17.29
N ARG A 290 15.43 -55.33 -18.03
CA ARG A 290 16.02 -56.59 -17.56
C ARG A 290 17.51 -56.68 -17.93
N HIS A 291 17.99 -55.85 -18.83
CA HIS A 291 19.37 -55.86 -19.26
C HIS A 291 19.93 -54.45 -19.18
N LEU A 292 21.02 -54.29 -18.44
CA LEU A 292 21.72 -53.02 -18.28
C LEU A 292 23.15 -53.17 -18.77
N ASP A 293 23.49 -52.43 -19.81
CA ASP A 293 24.84 -52.41 -20.38
C ASP A 293 25.50 -51.06 -20.06
N ILE A 294 26.55 -51.09 -19.25
CA ILE A 294 27.39 -49.93 -18.94
C ILE A 294 28.82 -50.12 -19.45
N SER A 295 29.00 -50.97 -20.47
CA SER A 295 30.30 -51.34 -21.00
C SER A 295 31.06 -50.12 -21.54
N GLY A 296 32.36 -50.08 -21.29
CA GLY A 296 33.26 -49.02 -21.77
C GLY A 296 33.07 -47.66 -21.09
N THR A 297 32.31 -47.60 -20.00
CA THR A 297 32.07 -46.36 -19.24
C THR A 297 33.18 -46.09 -18.23
N ASN A 298 33.31 -44.81 -17.84
CA ASN A 298 34.23 -44.36 -16.80
C ASN A 298 33.59 -44.30 -15.40
N LEU A 299 32.51 -45.05 -15.16
CA LEU A 299 31.88 -45.13 -13.84
C LEU A 299 32.89 -45.63 -12.80
N SER A 300 32.86 -45.00 -11.63
CA SER A 300 33.72 -45.36 -10.49
C SER A 300 33.01 -46.18 -9.42
N THR A 301 31.69 -46.31 -9.51
CA THR A 301 30.87 -46.90 -8.44
C THR A 301 29.64 -47.64 -8.97
N LEU A 302 29.23 -48.67 -8.22
CA LEU A 302 28.05 -49.50 -8.46
C LEU A 302 27.00 -49.37 -7.35
N GLN A 303 27.08 -48.38 -6.46
CA GLN A 303 26.13 -48.28 -5.33
C GLN A 303 24.66 -48.16 -5.77
N TRP A 304 24.40 -47.56 -6.94
CA TRP A 304 23.07 -47.43 -7.53
C TRP A 304 22.44 -48.78 -7.92
N VAL A 305 23.23 -49.85 -8.06
CA VAL A 305 22.72 -51.21 -8.35
C VAL A 305 21.79 -51.70 -7.25
N CYS A 306 21.95 -51.21 -6.01
CA CYS A 306 21.08 -51.55 -4.89
C CYS A 306 19.63 -51.08 -5.10
N CYS A 307 19.40 -50.13 -6.01
CA CYS A 307 18.08 -49.59 -6.33
C CYS A 307 17.35 -50.44 -7.38
N LEU A 308 18.01 -51.44 -7.97
CA LEU A 308 17.36 -52.39 -8.85
C LEU A 308 16.38 -53.24 -8.03
N GLN A 309 15.14 -53.27 -8.49
CA GLN A 309 14.05 -54.01 -7.88
C GLN A 309 14.37 -55.51 -7.83
N SER A 310 13.60 -56.29 -7.06
CA SER A 310 13.73 -57.76 -6.94
C SER A 310 13.47 -58.55 -8.21
N ARG A 311 13.37 -57.88 -9.36
CA ARG A 311 13.14 -58.49 -10.66
C ARG A 311 14.46 -58.99 -11.24
N PRO A 312 14.43 -60.10 -11.99
CA PRO A 312 15.62 -60.62 -12.62
C PRO A 312 16.30 -59.62 -13.58
N PHE A 313 17.62 -59.47 -13.52
CA PHE A 313 18.35 -58.64 -14.47
C PHE A 313 19.78 -59.10 -14.76
N VAL A 314 20.26 -58.70 -15.93
CA VAL A 314 21.62 -58.87 -16.43
C VAL A 314 22.33 -57.53 -16.38
N LEU A 315 23.57 -57.52 -15.89
CA LEU A 315 24.43 -56.35 -15.87
C LEU A 315 25.71 -56.61 -16.66
N GLU A 316 25.97 -55.80 -17.69
CA GLU A 316 27.24 -55.82 -18.43
C GLU A 316 28.15 -54.69 -17.98
N VAL A 317 29.38 -55.04 -17.57
CA VAL A 317 30.40 -54.13 -17.05
C VAL A 317 31.72 -54.24 -17.82
N ARG A 318 31.67 -54.65 -19.09
CA ARG A 318 32.86 -54.91 -19.91
C ARG A 318 33.67 -53.63 -20.08
N GLY A 319 34.96 -53.66 -19.81
CA GLY A 319 35.83 -52.47 -19.94
C GLY A 319 35.60 -51.38 -18.88
N CYS A 320 34.83 -51.64 -17.83
CA CYS A 320 34.68 -50.69 -16.71
C CYS A 320 35.91 -50.73 -15.78
N GLY A 321 37.01 -50.11 -16.22
CA GLY A 321 38.26 -50.07 -15.43
C GLY A 321 38.21 -49.18 -14.18
N GLY A 322 37.31 -48.18 -14.17
CA GLY A 322 37.15 -47.21 -13.08
C GLY A 322 36.46 -47.77 -11.83
N ILE A 323 35.74 -48.88 -11.95
CA ILE A 323 35.03 -49.51 -10.83
C ILE A 323 36.03 -50.34 -10.02
N THR A 324 36.30 -49.93 -8.77
CA THR A 324 37.25 -50.62 -7.88
C THR A 324 36.56 -51.41 -6.76
N ASP A 325 35.27 -51.15 -6.53
CA ASP A 325 34.44 -51.86 -5.56
C ASP A 325 33.22 -52.47 -6.26
N PHE A 326 33.23 -53.79 -6.40
CA PHE A 326 32.13 -54.56 -6.96
C PHE A 326 31.19 -55.14 -5.89
N SER A 327 31.49 -54.96 -4.59
CA SER A 327 30.63 -55.49 -3.51
C SER A 327 29.15 -55.08 -3.58
N PRO A 328 28.75 -53.93 -4.19
CA PRO A 328 27.33 -53.62 -4.40
C PRO A 328 26.57 -54.66 -5.22
N LEU A 329 27.24 -55.43 -6.10
CA LEU A 329 26.61 -56.49 -6.89
C LEU A 329 26.07 -57.64 -6.03
N LEU A 330 26.55 -57.77 -4.79
CA LEU A 330 26.08 -58.81 -3.87
C LEU A 330 24.72 -58.46 -3.23
N LYS A 331 24.29 -57.20 -3.29
CA LYS A 331 23.08 -56.73 -2.60
C LYS A 331 21.76 -56.99 -3.36
N PRO A 332 21.64 -56.76 -4.67
CA PRO A 332 20.36 -56.92 -5.37
C PRO A 332 19.94 -58.40 -5.42
N PRO A 333 18.72 -58.75 -4.96
CA PRO A 333 18.26 -60.14 -4.99
C PRO A 333 17.87 -60.62 -6.39
N GLY A 334 17.71 -59.71 -7.36
CA GLY A 334 17.33 -60.03 -8.73
C GLY A 334 18.50 -60.11 -9.72
N LEU A 335 19.75 -60.00 -9.29
CA LEU A 335 20.88 -60.10 -10.21
C LEU A 335 21.03 -61.56 -10.68
N GLU A 336 20.86 -61.81 -11.97
CA GLU A 336 20.98 -63.17 -12.54
C GLU A 336 22.31 -63.40 -13.23
N ARG A 337 22.83 -62.38 -13.92
CA ARG A 337 24.03 -62.53 -14.74
C ARG A 337 24.88 -61.26 -14.71
N VAL A 338 26.19 -61.45 -14.56
CA VAL A 338 27.18 -60.38 -14.74
C VAL A 338 28.08 -60.73 -15.92
N VAL A 339 28.14 -59.83 -16.89
CA VAL A 339 28.98 -59.96 -18.08
C VAL A 339 30.18 -59.03 -17.94
N TYR A 340 31.38 -59.57 -18.04
CA TYR A 340 32.63 -58.82 -17.90
C TYR A 340 33.70 -59.35 -18.87
N ASN A 341 34.82 -58.65 -19.00
CA ASN A 341 35.92 -59.06 -19.89
C ASN A 341 37.29 -58.75 -19.27
N GLY A 342 38.37 -59.08 -19.98
CA GLY A 342 39.75 -58.81 -19.52
C GLY A 342 40.10 -57.34 -19.29
N LEU A 343 39.29 -56.40 -19.77
CA LEU A 343 39.45 -54.95 -19.53
C LEU A 343 38.69 -54.45 -18.30
N THR A 344 37.88 -55.31 -17.68
CA THR A 344 37.18 -54.99 -16.43
C THR A 344 38.19 -55.03 -15.28
N ASN A 345 38.05 -54.11 -14.32
CA ASN A 345 38.97 -54.06 -13.19
C ASN A 345 39.02 -55.41 -12.44
N THR A 346 40.22 -55.88 -12.10
CA THR A 346 40.46 -57.19 -11.47
C THR A 346 39.82 -57.32 -10.08
N ALA A 347 39.38 -56.21 -9.47
CA ALA A 347 38.62 -56.24 -8.23
C ALA A 347 37.33 -57.07 -8.31
N ILE A 348 36.75 -57.28 -9.50
CA ILE A 348 35.59 -58.16 -9.67
C ILE A 348 35.89 -59.61 -9.26
N GLU A 349 37.13 -60.08 -9.47
CA GLU A 349 37.52 -61.46 -9.16
C GLU A 349 37.47 -61.75 -7.65
N LYS A 350 37.48 -60.70 -6.81
CA LYS A 350 37.37 -60.83 -5.35
C LYS A 350 35.98 -61.27 -4.89
N ILE A 351 34.94 -61.04 -5.70
CA ILE A 351 33.54 -61.32 -5.34
C ILE A 351 32.90 -62.43 -6.19
N THR A 352 33.64 -63.01 -7.14
CA THR A 352 33.16 -64.02 -8.09
C THR A 352 32.53 -65.23 -7.38
N GLU A 353 33.21 -65.77 -6.37
CA GLU A 353 32.70 -66.94 -5.63
C GLU A 353 31.46 -66.61 -4.78
N GLU A 354 31.40 -65.39 -4.22
CA GLU A 354 30.21 -64.92 -3.49
C GLU A 354 28.99 -64.73 -4.41
N LEU A 355 29.22 -64.20 -5.62
CA LEU A 355 28.18 -64.06 -6.64
C LEU A 355 27.66 -65.44 -7.09
N ARG A 356 28.56 -66.40 -7.35
CA ARG A 356 28.19 -67.79 -7.69
C ARG A 356 27.42 -68.47 -6.56
N GLY A 357 27.83 -68.25 -5.31
CA GLY A 357 27.11 -68.74 -4.12
C GLY A 357 25.67 -68.21 -4.03
N LYS A 358 25.37 -67.07 -4.66
CA LYS A 358 24.03 -66.49 -4.80
C LYS A 358 23.28 -66.93 -6.05
N GLY A 359 23.85 -67.82 -6.85
CA GLY A 359 23.27 -68.29 -8.11
C GLY A 359 23.44 -67.32 -9.29
N VAL A 360 24.30 -66.31 -9.16
CA VAL A 360 24.59 -65.37 -10.26
C VAL A 360 25.50 -66.03 -11.29
N GLU A 361 25.09 -66.03 -12.55
CA GLU A 361 25.90 -66.48 -13.68
C GLU A 361 26.97 -65.45 -14.04
N LEU A 362 28.22 -65.89 -14.17
CA LEU A 362 29.35 -65.04 -14.52
C LEU A 362 29.85 -65.40 -15.91
N VAL A 363 29.70 -64.47 -16.86
CA VAL A 363 30.12 -64.66 -18.26
C VAL A 363 31.31 -63.75 -18.55
N LYS A 364 32.47 -64.36 -18.77
CA LYS A 364 33.71 -63.68 -19.13
C LYS A 364 33.92 -63.75 -20.64
N TYR A 365 33.93 -62.59 -21.30
CA TYR A 365 34.19 -62.43 -22.74
C TYR A 365 35.65 -62.10 -23.04
#